data_AF-A0A2U3LBP1-F1
#
_entry.id   AF-A0A2U3LBP1-F1
#
_cell.length_a   1.000
_cell.length_b   1.000
_cell.length_c   1.000
_cell.angle_alpha   90.00
_cell.angle_beta   90.00
_cell.angle_gamma   90.00
#
_symmetry.space_group_name_H-M   'P 1'
#
loop_
_entity.id
_entity.type
_entity.pdbx_description
1 polymer ?
#
loop_
_entity_poly.entity_id
_entity_poly.type
_entity_poly.pdbx_seq_one_letter_code
_entity_poly.pdbx_strand_id
1 'polypeptide(L)'
;MALGINNQGQVVGVSALNDQATPAQGHHAFLWTSGTGMQDLGALPGGATSVGLGINEAGDVVGQSMDAEGNPRGFLWHNGVMNDFNGLATGSSLYLLFAESINARGEIAGFGATEKGDVHGFVTVPVNGSHASWLVAESVRIALPEDVRKLVRERLPVSRFGRPVR
;
A
#
# COMPACT_ATOMS: atom_id res chain seq x y z
N MET A 1 -10.01 0.52 -12.98
CA MET A 1 -8.85 -0.06 -13.69
C MET A 1 -8.36 -1.27 -12.93
N ALA A 2 -8.31 -2.44 -13.57
CA ALA A 2 -7.72 -3.66 -13.00
C ALA A 2 -6.20 -3.67 -13.23
N LEU A 3 -5.43 -4.12 -12.23
CA LEU A 3 -3.96 -4.06 -12.23
C LEU A 3 -3.31 -5.39 -11.83
N GLY A 4 -3.99 -6.22 -11.04
CA GLY A 4 -3.48 -7.54 -10.64
C GLY A 4 -4.57 -8.62 -10.71
N ILE A 5 -4.16 -9.86 -10.97
CA ILE A 5 -5.02 -11.04 -10.96
C ILE A 5 -4.23 -12.25 -10.43
N ASN A 6 -4.88 -13.12 -9.65
CA ASN A 6 -4.30 -14.40 -9.21
C ASN A 6 -4.95 -15.61 -9.93
N ASN A 7 -4.46 -16.82 -9.69
CA ASN A 7 -4.96 -18.03 -10.35
C ASN A 7 -6.37 -18.44 -9.92
N GLN A 8 -6.90 -17.87 -8.84
CA GLN A 8 -8.31 -18.02 -8.43
C GLN A 8 -9.25 -17.08 -9.19
N GLY A 9 -8.73 -16.23 -10.09
CA GLY A 9 -9.50 -15.25 -10.83
C GLY A 9 -9.92 -14.05 -9.98
N GLN A 10 -9.30 -13.84 -8.81
CA GLN A 10 -9.50 -12.64 -8.02
C GLN A 10 -8.72 -11.50 -8.65
N VAL A 11 -9.36 -10.34 -8.77
CA VAL A 11 -8.79 -9.17 -9.48
C VAL A 11 -8.67 -8.00 -8.52
N VAL A 12 -7.54 -7.31 -8.56
CA VAL A 12 -7.30 -6.08 -7.81
C VAL A 12 -7.02 -4.91 -8.73
N GLY A 13 -7.22 -3.71 -8.22
CA GLY A 13 -6.95 -2.50 -8.97
C GLY A 13 -7.41 -1.26 -8.25
N VAL A 14 -7.88 -0.27 -9.01
CA VAL A 14 -8.40 0.99 -8.50
C VAL A 14 -9.75 1.30 -9.14
N SER A 15 -10.71 1.80 -8.35
CA SER A 15 -12.05 2.16 -8.83
C SER A 15 -12.59 3.36 -8.07
N ALA A 16 -13.51 4.11 -8.71
CA ALA A 16 -14.35 5.08 -8.01
C ALA A 16 -15.55 4.32 -7.45
N LEU A 17 -15.38 3.72 -6.26
CA LEU A 17 -16.47 3.07 -5.55
C LEU A 17 -17.23 4.14 -4.75
N ASN A 18 -18.54 4.17 -4.92
CA ASN A 18 -19.45 5.13 -4.31
C ASN A 18 -19.97 4.60 -2.96
N ASP A 19 -19.05 4.30 -2.06
CA ASP A 19 -19.38 4.05 -0.67
C ASP A 19 -20.00 5.35 -0.07
N GLN A 20 -21.24 5.27 0.42
CA GLN A 20 -21.96 6.38 1.04
C GLN A 20 -21.49 6.68 2.48
N ALA A 21 -20.54 5.91 3.01
CA ALA A 21 -20.05 6.00 4.38
C ALA A 21 -18.87 6.97 4.51
N THR A 22 -18.15 7.23 3.41
CA THR A 22 -17.06 8.20 3.34
C THR A 22 -17.26 9.12 2.13
N PRO A 23 -17.67 10.39 2.33
CA PRO A 23 -17.84 11.36 1.23
C PRO A 23 -16.53 11.73 0.52
N ALA A 24 -15.41 11.09 0.85
CA ALA A 24 -14.17 11.27 0.14
C ALA A 24 -14.35 10.65 -1.25
N GLN A 25 -14.55 11.52 -2.25
CA GLN A 25 -14.62 11.22 -3.68
C GLN A 25 -13.25 10.73 -4.20
N GLY A 26 -12.70 9.71 -3.56
CA GLY A 26 -11.39 9.15 -3.83
C GLY A 26 -11.50 7.87 -4.64
N HIS A 27 -10.50 7.64 -5.48
CA HIS A 27 -10.29 6.32 -6.06
C HIS A 27 -9.68 5.40 -4.99
N HIS A 28 -10.30 4.24 -4.76
CA HIS A 28 -9.82 3.25 -3.81
C HIS A 28 -9.40 1.96 -4.50
N ALA A 29 -8.53 1.24 -3.81
CA ALA A 29 -8.18 -0.12 -4.11
C ALA A 29 -9.43 -0.99 -4.00
N PHE A 30 -9.62 -1.88 -4.98
CA PHE A 30 -10.71 -2.86 -4.93
C PHE A 30 -10.16 -4.29 -4.98
N LEU A 31 -10.95 -5.22 -4.46
CA LEU A 31 -10.86 -6.65 -4.72
C LEU A 31 -12.15 -7.09 -5.40
N TRP A 32 -12.05 -7.78 -6.53
CA TRP A 32 -13.19 -8.39 -7.20
C TRP A 32 -13.07 -9.91 -7.16
N THR A 33 -14.18 -10.58 -6.86
CA THR A 33 -14.32 -12.03 -7.01
C THR A 33 -15.60 -12.35 -7.78
N SER A 34 -15.65 -13.53 -8.41
CA SER A 34 -16.85 -13.99 -9.10
C SER A 34 -18.04 -14.22 -8.16
N GLY A 35 -17.77 -14.56 -6.88
CA GLY A 35 -18.82 -14.85 -5.89
C GLY A 35 -19.37 -13.61 -5.18
N THR A 36 -18.54 -12.60 -4.92
CA THR A 36 -18.92 -11.43 -4.11
C THR A 36 -18.98 -10.13 -4.91
N GLY A 37 -18.51 -10.10 -6.15
CA GLY A 37 -18.40 -8.87 -6.92
C GLY A 37 -17.26 -7.98 -6.44
N MET A 38 -17.38 -6.66 -6.68
CA MET A 38 -16.37 -5.68 -6.24
C MET A 38 -16.54 -5.35 -4.76
N GLN A 39 -15.42 -5.38 -4.04
CA GLN A 39 -15.26 -4.96 -2.67
C GLN A 39 -14.30 -3.76 -2.63
N ASP A 40 -14.73 -2.68 -1.97
CA ASP A 40 -13.84 -1.58 -1.62
C ASP A 40 -12.91 -2.01 -0.48
N LEU A 41 -11.61 -1.79 -0.64
CA LEU A 41 -10.61 -2.05 0.39
C LEU A 41 -10.35 -0.82 1.27
N GLY A 42 -10.84 0.35 0.86
CA GLY A 42 -10.64 1.63 1.52
C GLY A 42 -9.23 2.18 1.33
N ALA A 43 -8.79 3.02 2.26
CA ALA A 43 -7.44 3.58 2.33
C ALA A 43 -6.85 3.39 3.74
N LEU A 44 -5.55 3.62 3.91
CA LEU A 44 -4.94 3.60 5.25
C LEU A 44 -5.57 4.70 6.13
N PRO A 45 -5.52 4.58 7.47
CA PRO A 45 -5.93 5.69 8.35
C PRO A 45 -5.22 7.00 7.99
N GLY A 46 -5.99 8.06 7.75
CA GLY A 46 -5.49 9.35 7.25
C GLY A 46 -5.20 9.39 5.73
N GLY A 47 -5.45 8.30 5.02
CA GLY A 47 -5.39 8.20 3.57
C GLY A 47 -6.69 8.68 2.90
N ALA A 48 -6.56 9.25 1.71
CA ALA A 48 -7.66 9.75 0.88
C ALA A 48 -7.87 8.90 -0.38
N THR A 49 -6.83 8.22 -0.88
CA THR A 49 -6.92 7.32 -2.05
C THR A 49 -6.05 6.09 -1.86
N SER A 50 -6.29 5.05 -2.65
CA SER A 50 -5.47 3.85 -2.68
C SER A 50 -5.56 3.12 -4.02
N VAL A 51 -4.56 2.28 -4.29
CA VAL A 51 -4.46 1.45 -5.49
C VAL A 51 -3.93 0.08 -5.09
N GLY A 52 -4.64 -1.00 -5.45
CA GLY A 52 -4.15 -2.37 -5.34
C GLY A 52 -3.31 -2.72 -6.57
N LEU A 53 -2.05 -3.10 -6.36
CA LEU A 53 -1.06 -3.35 -7.44
C LEU A 53 -0.73 -4.84 -7.60
N GLY A 54 -0.70 -5.59 -6.50
CA GLY A 54 -0.40 -7.02 -6.52
C GLY A 54 -1.36 -7.82 -5.66
N ILE A 55 -1.60 -9.07 -6.04
CA ILE A 55 -2.39 -10.03 -5.27
C ILE A 55 -1.71 -11.40 -5.30
N ASN A 56 -1.66 -12.11 -4.17
CA ASN A 56 -1.17 -13.49 -4.10
C ASN A 56 -2.33 -14.51 -4.06
N GLU A 57 -1.99 -15.80 -3.99
CA GLU A 57 -2.98 -16.89 -3.91
C GLU A 57 -3.67 -17.01 -2.54
N ALA A 58 -3.19 -16.34 -1.50
CA ALA A 58 -3.91 -16.26 -0.24
C ALA A 58 -5.01 -15.16 -0.25
N GLY A 59 -5.08 -14.37 -1.33
CA GLY A 59 -5.97 -13.22 -1.42
C GLY A 59 -5.39 -11.95 -0.77
N ASP A 60 -4.10 -11.96 -0.40
CA ASP A 60 -3.43 -10.78 0.14
C ASP A 60 -3.19 -9.78 -0.97
N VAL A 61 -3.51 -8.51 -0.71
CA VAL A 61 -3.38 -7.43 -1.69
C VAL A 61 -2.32 -6.46 -1.21
N VAL A 62 -1.40 -6.09 -2.09
CA VAL A 62 -0.40 -5.05 -1.82
C VAL A 62 -0.57 -3.88 -2.76
N GLY A 63 -0.14 -2.70 -2.32
CA GLY A 63 -0.26 -1.50 -3.12
C GLY A 63 0.22 -0.25 -2.42
N GLN A 64 -0.43 0.87 -2.73
CA GLN A 64 -0.17 2.16 -2.11
C GLN A 64 -1.46 2.83 -1.64
N SER A 65 -1.37 3.57 -0.55
CA SER A 65 -2.36 4.54 -0.12
C SER A 65 -1.72 5.93 -0.06
N MET A 66 -2.47 6.95 -0.47
CA MET A 66 -2.02 8.34 -0.44
C MET A 66 -2.94 9.15 0.48
N ASP A 67 -2.35 10.03 1.29
CA ASP A 67 -3.10 11.07 2.01
C ASP A 67 -3.57 12.20 1.07
N ALA A 68 -4.24 13.21 1.63
CA ALA A 68 -4.79 14.33 0.87
C ALA A 68 -3.70 15.18 0.19
N GLU A 69 -2.48 15.16 0.73
CA GLU A 69 -1.30 15.86 0.22
C GLU A 69 -0.53 15.04 -0.84
N GLY A 70 -0.96 13.81 -1.10
CA GLY A 70 -0.35 12.91 -2.08
C GLY A 70 0.89 12.18 -1.57
N ASN A 71 1.06 12.04 -0.25
CA ASN A 71 2.16 11.28 0.34
C ASN A 71 1.86 9.77 0.28
N PRO A 72 2.68 8.98 -0.42
CA PRO A 72 2.43 7.56 -0.56
C PRO A 72 2.91 6.76 0.66
N ARG A 73 2.14 5.74 1.01
CA ARG A 73 2.48 4.69 1.98
C ARG A 73 2.11 3.34 1.40
N GLY A 74 3.03 2.39 1.47
CA GLY A 74 2.76 1.03 1.04
C GLY A 74 1.86 0.31 2.04
N PHE A 75 0.93 -0.51 1.54
CA PHE A 75 0.04 -1.30 2.39
C PHE A 75 0.06 -2.78 2.05
N LEU A 76 -0.32 -3.59 3.05
CA LEU A 76 -0.77 -4.98 2.91
C LEU A 76 -2.20 -5.09 3.41
N TRP A 77 -3.12 -5.44 2.53
CA TRP A 77 -4.45 -5.86 2.89
C TRP A 77 -4.45 -7.36 3.12
N HIS A 78 -4.81 -7.76 4.34
CA HIS A 78 -4.80 -9.15 4.78
C HIS A 78 -6.00 -9.38 5.69
N ASN A 79 -6.78 -10.42 5.43
CA ASN A 79 -7.95 -10.79 6.23
C ASN A 79 -8.93 -9.63 6.51
N GLY A 80 -9.22 -8.80 5.51
CA GLY A 80 -10.17 -7.70 5.68
C GLY A 80 -9.56 -6.38 6.19
N VAL A 81 -8.28 -6.36 6.55
CA VAL A 81 -7.65 -5.21 7.21
C VAL A 81 -6.52 -4.65 6.36
N MET A 82 -6.53 -3.32 6.14
CA MET A 82 -5.42 -2.61 5.50
C MET A 82 -4.36 -2.24 6.53
N ASN A 83 -3.16 -2.82 6.37
CA ASN A 83 -2.02 -2.62 7.26
C ASN A 83 -0.97 -1.74 6.60
N ASP A 84 -0.45 -0.74 7.34
CA ASP A 84 0.63 0.13 6.88
C ASP A 84 1.99 -0.60 6.99
N PHE A 85 2.74 -0.70 5.89
CA PHE A 85 4.05 -1.35 5.93
C PHE A 85 5.05 -0.66 6.85
N ASN A 86 4.95 0.65 7.05
CA ASN A 86 5.82 1.37 7.98
C ASN A 86 5.53 1.02 9.44
N GLY A 87 4.39 0.37 9.72
CA GLY A 87 4.10 -0.25 11.01
C GLY A 87 4.53 -1.71 11.11
N LEU A 88 4.64 -2.44 9.99
CA LEU A 88 4.98 -3.86 9.94
C LEU A 88 6.49 -4.11 9.82
N ALA A 89 7.21 -3.31 9.02
CA ALA A 89 8.63 -3.47 8.75
C ALA A 89 9.49 -2.72 9.78
N THR A 90 9.38 -3.11 11.04
CA THR A 90 10.15 -2.52 12.13
C THR A 90 11.65 -2.79 11.93
N GLY A 91 12.47 -1.73 11.89
CA GLY A 91 13.91 -1.83 11.65
C GLY A 91 14.38 -1.56 10.22
N SER A 92 13.47 -1.25 9.30
CA SER A 92 13.82 -0.74 7.96
C SER A 92 14.49 0.63 8.05
N SER A 93 15.58 0.85 7.30
CA SER A 93 16.16 2.18 7.07
C SER A 93 15.46 2.97 5.96
N LEU A 94 14.36 2.42 5.42
CA LEU A 94 13.52 3.03 4.40
C LEU A 94 12.12 3.30 4.94
N TYR A 95 11.58 4.46 4.59
CA TYR A 95 10.15 4.72 4.58
C TYR A 95 9.52 4.04 3.36
N LEU A 96 8.63 3.08 3.58
CA LEU A 96 8.06 2.25 2.51
C LEU A 96 6.90 2.98 1.83
N LEU A 97 7.13 3.33 0.56
CA LEU A 97 6.25 4.23 -0.22
C LEU A 97 5.13 3.45 -0.90
N PHE A 98 5.46 2.31 -1.51
CA PHE A 98 4.50 1.44 -2.18
C PHE A 98 5.09 0.04 -2.39
N ALA A 99 4.20 -0.95 -2.49
CA ALA A 99 4.54 -2.29 -2.94
C ALA A 99 3.90 -2.59 -4.29
N GLU A 100 4.69 -3.12 -5.22
CA GLU A 100 4.24 -3.38 -6.59
C GLU A 100 3.82 -4.83 -6.79
N SER A 101 4.44 -5.76 -6.07
CA SER A 101 4.20 -7.19 -6.28
C SER A 101 4.32 -7.96 -4.98
N ILE A 102 3.60 -9.08 -4.95
CA ILE A 102 3.61 -10.08 -3.88
C ILE A 102 3.58 -11.46 -4.53
N ASN A 103 4.35 -12.40 -4.01
CA ASN A 103 4.30 -13.79 -4.47
C ASN A 103 3.52 -14.69 -3.50
N ALA A 104 3.33 -15.96 -3.87
CA ALA A 104 2.59 -16.94 -3.06
C ALA A 104 3.21 -17.24 -1.69
N ARG A 105 4.49 -16.89 -1.46
CA ARG A 105 5.14 -17.00 -0.15
C ARG A 105 4.96 -15.74 0.72
N GLY A 106 4.28 -14.72 0.22
CA GLY A 106 4.13 -13.43 0.88
C GLY A 106 5.37 -12.54 0.78
N GLU A 107 6.35 -12.86 -0.06
CA GLU A 107 7.48 -11.97 -0.32
C GLU A 107 7.01 -10.81 -1.20
N ILE A 108 7.35 -9.59 -0.81
CA ILE A 108 6.80 -8.37 -1.40
C ILE A 108 7.95 -7.49 -1.91
N ALA A 109 7.87 -7.03 -3.15
CA ALA A 109 8.82 -6.09 -3.73
C ALA A 109 8.16 -4.73 -3.97
N GLY A 110 8.92 -3.66 -3.76
CA GLY A 110 8.42 -2.30 -3.88
C GLY A 110 9.53 -1.26 -3.78
N PHE A 111 9.14 -0.01 -3.51
CA PHE A 111 10.07 1.10 -3.36
C PHE A 111 9.87 1.83 -2.03
N GLY A 112 10.98 2.26 -1.44
CA GLY A 112 11.01 3.07 -0.24
C GLY A 112 11.98 4.23 -0.40
N ALA A 113 11.87 5.24 0.47
CA ALA A 113 12.79 6.36 0.54
C ALA A 113 13.61 6.36 1.81
N THR A 114 14.87 6.77 1.72
CA THR A 114 15.66 7.15 2.90
C THR A 114 15.13 8.46 3.50
N GLU A 115 15.59 8.82 4.70
CA GLU A 115 15.31 10.12 5.33
C GLU A 115 15.77 11.33 4.48
N LYS A 116 16.65 11.11 3.51
CA LYS A 116 17.13 12.15 2.58
C LYS A 116 16.30 12.22 1.29
N GLY A 117 15.33 11.34 1.11
CA GLY A 117 14.48 11.26 -0.08
C GLY A 117 15.07 10.47 -1.25
N ASP A 118 16.13 9.71 -1.01
CA ASP A 118 16.68 8.80 -2.02
C ASP A 118 15.80 7.56 -2.11
N VAL A 119 15.37 7.21 -3.32
CA VAL A 119 14.43 6.12 -3.56
C VAL A 119 15.18 4.83 -3.89
N HIS A 120 14.86 3.76 -3.18
CA HIS A 120 15.46 2.43 -3.32
C HIS A 120 14.39 1.37 -3.52
N GLY A 121 14.68 0.37 -4.35
CA GLY A 121 13.90 -0.86 -4.37
C GLY A 121 14.14 -1.67 -3.10
N PHE A 122 13.12 -2.35 -2.62
CA PHE A 122 13.21 -3.28 -1.49
C PHE A 122 12.54 -4.60 -1.82
N VAL A 123 12.92 -5.65 -1.06
CA VAL A 123 12.14 -6.87 -0.90
C VAL A 123 11.95 -7.07 0.60
N THR A 124 10.70 -7.27 1.03
CA THR A 124 10.37 -7.72 2.38
C THR A 124 9.92 -9.17 2.34
N VAL A 125 10.32 -9.91 3.36
CA VAL A 125 10.01 -11.32 3.53
C VAL A 125 9.22 -11.48 4.82
N PRO A 126 8.12 -12.26 4.84
CA PRO A 126 7.40 -12.53 6.07
C PRO A 126 8.33 -13.22 7.06
N VAL A 127 8.38 -12.70 8.29
CA VAL A 127 9.07 -13.39 9.39
C VAL A 127 8.13 -14.44 9.95
N ASN A 128 8.48 -15.73 9.80
CA ASN A 128 7.74 -16.81 10.46
C ASN A 128 8.00 -16.73 11.97
N GLY A 129 7.05 -16.17 12.72
CA GLY A 129 7.11 -16.10 14.18
C GLY A 129 5.79 -15.59 14.75
N SER A 130 5.24 -16.33 15.71
CA SER A 130 4.07 -15.93 16.49
C SER A 130 4.21 -14.48 16.98
N HIS A 131 3.15 -13.68 16.81
CA HIS A 131 2.99 -12.32 17.33
C HIS A 131 3.02 -12.27 18.88
N ALA A 132 4.12 -12.70 19.48
CA ALA A 132 4.31 -12.79 20.92
C ALA A 132 5.75 -12.37 21.28
N SER A 133 6.17 -11.19 20.81
CA SER A 133 7.13 -10.35 21.54
C SER A 133 7.11 -8.94 20.96
N TRP A 134 6.06 -8.20 21.25
CA TRP A 134 6.13 -6.73 21.26
C TRP A 134 6.93 -6.27 22.49
N LEU A 135 8.18 -6.73 22.61
CA LEU A 135 9.15 -6.05 23.46
C LEU A 135 9.73 -4.93 22.62
N VAL A 136 9.29 -3.73 22.97
CA VAL A 136 9.83 -2.41 22.61
C VAL A 136 11.36 -2.42 22.57
N ALA A 137 11.93 -2.80 21.42
CA ALA A 137 12.91 -1.91 20.83
C ALA A 137 12.07 -0.77 20.24
N GLU A 138 12.36 0.48 20.59
CA GLU A 138 11.91 1.62 19.81
C GLU A 138 12.39 1.41 18.38
N SER A 139 11.58 0.73 17.57
CA SER A 139 11.78 0.72 16.14
C SER A 139 11.57 2.15 15.73
N VAL A 140 12.66 2.88 15.48
CA VAL A 140 12.61 4.24 14.97
C VAL A 140 11.78 4.17 13.70
N ARG A 141 10.54 4.63 13.80
CA ARG A 141 9.67 4.76 12.63
C ARG A 141 10.23 5.92 11.85
N ILE A 142 10.78 5.63 10.68
CA ILE A 142 11.19 6.70 9.78
C ILE A 142 9.95 7.51 9.47
N ALA A 143 10.05 8.82 9.66
CA ALA A 143 9.05 9.78 9.23
C ALA A 143 9.77 10.75 8.30
N LEU A 144 9.27 10.89 7.07
CA LEU A 144 9.87 11.82 6.12
C LEU A 144 9.50 13.27 6.51
N PRO A 145 10.49 14.17 6.66
CA PRO A 145 10.24 15.61 6.75
C PRO A 145 9.49 16.14 5.52
N GLU A 146 8.79 17.27 5.63
CA GLU A 146 7.92 17.76 4.55
C GLU A 146 8.68 18.14 3.27
N ASP A 147 9.87 18.72 3.40
CA ASP A 147 10.77 19.00 2.27
C ASP A 147 11.19 17.71 1.55
N VAL A 148 11.43 16.64 2.31
CA VAL A 148 11.76 15.32 1.76
C VAL A 148 10.54 14.67 1.11
N ARG A 149 9.34 14.78 1.71
CA ARG A 149 8.10 14.31 1.08
C ARG A 149 7.85 15.02 -0.25
N LYS A 150 8.04 16.33 -0.30
CA LYS A 150 7.95 17.11 -1.54
C LYS A 150 8.94 16.60 -2.59
N LEU A 151 10.20 16.39 -2.20
CA LEU A 151 11.21 15.84 -3.08
C LEU A 151 10.83 14.45 -3.62
N VAL A 152 10.30 13.58 -2.76
CA VAL A 152 9.81 12.24 -3.15
C VAL A 152 8.64 12.34 -4.12
N ARG A 153 7.68 13.25 -3.89
CA ARG A 153 6.56 13.51 -4.81
C ARG A 153 7.02 14.04 -6.18
N GLU A 154 8.11 14.80 -6.23
CA GLU A 154 8.70 15.29 -7.48
C GLU A 154 9.48 14.20 -8.24
N ARG A 155 10.16 13.31 -7.51
CA ARG A 155 10.99 12.22 -8.05
C ARG A 155 10.18 11.01 -8.49
N LEU A 156 9.14 10.66 -7.73
CA LEU A 156 8.19 9.65 -8.15
C LEU A 156 7.33 10.28 -9.26
N PRO A 157 7.28 9.72 -10.47
CA PRO A 157 6.33 10.17 -11.46
C PRO A 157 4.93 9.96 -10.89
N VAL A 158 4.35 11.02 -10.35
CA VAL A 158 2.95 11.05 -9.90
C VAL A 158 2.14 10.61 -11.11
N SER A 159 1.46 9.46 -11.00
CA SER A 159 0.56 8.88 -12.02
C SER A 159 1.22 7.99 -13.09
N ARG A 160 1.45 6.71 -12.75
CA ARG A 160 0.95 5.65 -13.65
C ARG A 160 -0.53 5.35 -13.44
N PHE A 161 -1.11 5.76 -12.29
CA PHE A 161 -2.42 5.23 -11.86
C PHE A 161 -3.44 6.24 -11.30
N GLY A 162 -3.23 7.55 -11.45
CA GLY A 162 -4.27 8.54 -11.11
C GLY A 162 -3.76 9.98 -11.16
N ARG A 163 -4.10 10.70 -12.23
CA ARG A 163 -4.05 12.17 -12.19
C ARG A 163 -5.15 12.66 -11.25
N PRO A 164 -4.97 13.79 -10.53
CA PRO A 164 -6.12 14.53 -10.03
C PRO A 164 -6.94 14.97 -11.25
N VAL A 165 -8.23 14.62 -11.27
CA VAL A 165 -9.19 15.24 -12.19
C VAL A 165 -9.20 16.72 -11.84
N ARG A 166 -8.88 17.57 -12.83
CA ARG A 166 -9.04 19.02 -12.72
C ARG A 166 -10.52 19.39 -12.64
#